data_AF-A0A386B140-F1
#
_entry.id   AF-A0A386B140-F1
#
_cell.length_a   1.000
_cell.length_b   1.000
_cell.length_c   1.000
_cell.angle_alpha   90.00
_cell.angle_beta   90.00
_cell.angle_gamma   90.00
#
_symmetry.space_group_name_H-M   'P 1'
#
loop_
_entity.id
_entity.type
_entity.pdbx_description
1 polymer ?
#
loop_
_entity_poly.entity_id
_entity_poly.type
_entity_poly.pdbx_seq_one_letter_code
_entity_poly.pdbx_strand_id
1 'polypeptide(L)'
;MIFTEILTTRKGILQIERFQKALFENRLVFFNYTVTGRRTILNYPIQGLPATLRKTIEPHNGNIFIVADVSQEEVRILTQIAMDDALLKIFQNNLDFHSY
;
A
#
# COMPACT_ATOMS: atom_id res chain seq x y z
N MET A 1 -3.10 -0.56 -35.09
CA MET A 1 -3.95 -1.19 -34.05
C MET A 1 -3.30 -2.46 -33.49
N ILE A 2 -2.93 -3.43 -34.33
CA ILE A 2 -2.25 -4.68 -33.92
C ILE A 2 -0.86 -4.46 -33.27
N PHE A 3 -0.05 -3.56 -33.84
CA PHE A 3 1.30 -3.31 -33.32
C PHE A 3 1.30 -2.72 -31.90
N THR A 4 0.35 -1.83 -31.63
CA THR A 4 0.11 -1.26 -30.30
C THR A 4 -0.29 -2.32 -29.29
N GLU A 5 -1.18 -3.26 -29.66
CA GLU A 5 -1.57 -4.38 -28.80
C GLU A 5 -0.38 -5.28 -28.46
N ILE A 6 0.45 -5.63 -29.44
CA ILE A 6 1.67 -6.43 -29.24
C ILE A 6 2.63 -5.74 -28.26
N LEU A 7 2.81 -4.42 -28.38
CA LEU A 7 3.67 -3.65 -27.48
C LEU A 7 3.13 -3.60 -26.04
N THR A 8 1.81 -3.44 -25.86
CA THR A 8 1.18 -3.53 -24.53
C THR A 8 1.33 -4.91 -23.92
N THR A 9 1.10 -5.98 -24.69
CA THR A 9 1.25 -7.36 -24.22
C THR A 9 2.68 -7.67 -23.82
N ARG A 10 3.67 -7.27 -24.63
CA ARG A 10 5.10 -7.42 -24.28
C ARG A 10 5.48 -6.65 -23.02
N LYS A 11 4.97 -5.42 -22.83
CA LYS A 11 5.18 -4.67 -21.58
C LYS A 11 4.59 -5.39 -20.38
N GLY A 12 3.41 -5.98 -20.52
CA GLY A 12 2.78 -6.80 -19.47
C GLY A 12 3.62 -8.03 -19.11
N ILE A 13 4.10 -8.78 -20.11
CA ILE A 13 4.97 -9.95 -19.90
C ILE A 13 6.25 -9.57 -19.16
N LEU A 14 6.94 -8.51 -19.61
CA LEU A 14 8.15 -8.01 -18.95
C LEU A 14 7.91 -7.58 -17.50
N GLN A 15 6.74 -7.00 -17.20
CA GLN A 15 6.39 -6.66 -15.82
C GLN A 15 6.17 -7.91 -14.96
N ILE A 16 5.53 -8.95 -15.51
CA ILE A 16 5.30 -10.23 -14.82
C ILE A 16 6.62 -10.96 -14.55
N GLU A 17 7.54 -11.02 -15.52
CA GLU A 17 8.85 -11.64 -15.33
C GLU A 17 9.69 -10.91 -14.28
N ARG A 18 9.69 -9.56 -14.31
CA ARG A 18 10.35 -8.75 -13.27
C ARG A 18 9.73 -8.98 -11.90
N PHE A 19 8.40 -9.13 -11.85
CA PHE A 19 7.70 -9.47 -10.62
C PHE A 19 8.13 -10.82 -10.07
N GLN A 20 8.15 -11.86 -10.91
CA GLN A 20 8.57 -13.21 -10.48
C GLN A 20 10.01 -13.20 -9.95
N LYS A 21 10.92 -12.54 -10.67
CA LYS A 21 12.33 -12.46 -10.28
C LYS A 21 12.54 -11.70 -8.95
N ALA A 22 11.83 -10.57 -8.76
CA ALA A 22 11.99 -9.73 -7.58
C ALA A 22 11.37 -10.33 -6.31
N LEU A 23 10.26 -11.08 -6.42
CA LEU A 23 9.59 -11.66 -5.24
C LEU A 23 10.16 -13.03 -4.84
N PHE A 24 10.44 -13.90 -5.82
CA PHE A 24 10.70 -15.32 -5.55
C PHE A 24 12.18 -15.67 -5.44
N GLU A 25 13.09 -14.94 -6.09
CA GLU A 25 14.54 -15.23 -6.00
C GLU A 25 15.21 -14.54 -4.79
N ASN A 26 14.76 -13.35 -4.39
CA ASN A 26 15.29 -12.62 -3.24
C ASN A 26 14.15 -11.97 -2.47
N ARG A 27 13.83 -12.46 -1.26
CA ARG A 27 12.78 -11.91 -0.36
C ARG A 27 13.15 -10.55 0.24
N LEU A 28 13.90 -9.72 -0.48
CA LEU A 28 14.37 -8.42 -0.05
C LEU A 28 13.50 -7.34 -0.72
N VAL A 29 12.96 -6.44 0.10
CA VAL A 29 12.22 -5.26 -0.36
C VAL A 29 13.08 -4.05 -0.03
N PHE A 30 13.40 -3.25 -1.06
CA PHE A 30 14.18 -2.03 -0.90
C PHE A 30 13.25 -0.83 -0.84
N PHE A 31 13.50 0.06 0.11
CA PHE A 31 12.67 1.25 0.35
C PHE A 31 13.44 2.54 0.06
N ASN A 32 12.70 3.57 -0.33
CA ASN A 32 13.15 4.95 -0.40
C ASN A 32 12.09 5.87 0.23
N TYR A 33 12.35 7.17 0.30
CA TYR A 33 11.45 8.17 0.85
C TYR A 33 10.89 9.07 -0.24
N THR A 34 9.62 9.47 -0.08
CA THR A 34 8.98 10.51 -0.88
C THR A 34 9.18 11.88 -0.25
N VAL A 35 8.79 12.94 -0.97
CA VAL A 35 8.84 14.33 -0.49
C VAL A 35 8.03 14.53 0.80
N THR A 36 6.93 13.80 0.97
CA THR A 36 6.10 13.85 2.19
C THR A 36 6.69 13.02 3.35
N GLY A 37 7.86 12.38 3.15
CA GLY A 37 8.47 11.46 4.12
C GLY A 37 7.87 10.05 4.12
N ARG A 38 6.90 9.74 3.24
CA ARG A 38 6.33 8.38 3.14
C ARG A 38 7.38 7.42 2.55
N ARG A 39 7.37 6.18 3.01
CA ARG A 39 8.19 5.12 2.40
C ARG A 39 7.58 4.73 1.06
N THR A 40 8.43 4.50 0.06
CA THR A 40 8.09 3.90 -1.23
C THR A 40 8.98 2.69 -1.48
N ILE A 41 8.51 1.72 -2.26
CA ILE A 41 9.28 0.52 -2.58
C ILE A 41 9.90 0.68 -3.96
N LEU A 42 11.20 0.41 -4.06
CA LEU A 42 11.98 0.62 -5.27
C LEU A 42 11.92 -0.55 -6.25
N ASN A 43 12.04 -1.77 -5.73
CA ASN A 43 12.20 -2.96 -6.56
C ASN A 43 10.87 -3.56 -7.01
N TYR A 44 9.76 -3.27 -6.30
CA TYR A 44 8.45 -3.78 -6.65
C TYR A 44 7.30 -2.93 -6.06
N PRO A 45 6.31 -2.47 -6.84
CA PRO A 45 5.25 -1.57 -6.36
C PRO A 45 4.16 -2.30 -5.54
N ILE A 46 4.51 -2.90 -4.39
CA ILE A 46 3.54 -3.57 -3.48
C ILE A 46 2.43 -2.60 -3.05
N GLN A 47 2.73 -1.32 -2.91
CA GLN A 47 1.77 -0.30 -2.50
C GLN A 47 0.61 -0.12 -3.49
N GLY A 48 0.88 -0.33 -4.78
CA GLY A 48 -0.11 -0.25 -5.85
C GLY A 48 -0.69 -1.60 -6.26
N LEU A 49 -0.41 -2.67 -5.52
CA LEU A 49 -0.82 -4.01 -5.92
C LEU A 49 -2.35 -4.17 -5.90
N PRO A 50 -2.95 -4.69 -7.00
CA PRO A 50 -4.32 -5.17 -7.00
C PRO A 50 -4.58 -6.14 -5.84
N ALA A 51 -5.77 -6.07 -5.25
CA ALA A 51 -6.14 -6.91 -4.11
C ALA A 51 -6.05 -8.42 -4.42
N THR A 52 -6.30 -8.80 -5.68
CA THR A 52 -6.18 -10.19 -6.16
C THR A 52 -4.75 -10.71 -6.09
N LEU A 53 -3.77 -9.88 -6.46
CA LEU A 53 -2.35 -10.23 -6.41
C LEU A 53 -1.79 -10.19 -4.98
N ARG A 54 -2.32 -9.34 -4.10
CA ARG A 54 -1.92 -9.35 -2.67
C ARG A 54 -2.20 -10.69 -1.99
N LYS A 55 -3.24 -11.41 -2.43
CA LYS A 55 -3.61 -12.73 -1.89
C LYS A 55 -2.60 -13.84 -2.22
N THR A 56 -1.71 -13.65 -3.19
CA THR A 56 -0.69 -14.64 -3.55
C THR A 56 0.58 -14.51 -2.70
N ILE A 57 0.64 -13.51 -1.81
CA ILE A 57 1.75 -13.32 -0.89
C ILE A 57 1.42 -14.13 0.37
N GLU A 58 2.18 -15.19 0.60
CA GLU A 58 1.94 -16.14 1.68
C GLU A 58 3.12 -16.17 2.66
N PRO A 59 2.87 -16.42 3.96
CA PRO A 59 3.94 -16.62 4.93
C PRO A 59 4.66 -17.95 4.67
N HIS A 60 5.85 -18.11 5.23
CA HIS A 60 6.54 -19.39 5.19
C HIS A 60 5.76 -20.48 5.94
N ASN A 61 5.93 -21.75 5.56
CA ASN A 61 5.34 -22.88 6.27
C ASN A 61 5.59 -22.79 7.79
N GLY A 62 4.52 -22.92 8.56
CA GLY A 62 4.52 -22.79 10.02
C GLY A 62 4.34 -21.37 10.55
N ASN A 63 4.30 -20.35 9.70
CA ASN A 63 4.15 -18.95 10.09
C ASN A 63 2.79 -18.35 9.68
N ILE A 64 2.45 -17.22 10.27
CA ILE A 64 1.28 -16.40 9.92
C ILE A 64 1.70 -14.94 9.71
N PHE A 65 0.93 -14.19 8.92
CA PHE A 65 1.07 -12.73 8.87
C PHE A 65 0.22 -12.07 9.95
N ILE A 66 0.81 -11.08 10.62
CA ILE A 66 0.09 -10.13 11.48
C ILE A 66 0.16 -8.78 10.78
N VAL A 67 -1.00 -8.22 10.44
CA VAL A 67 -1.12 -6.94 9.74
C VAL A 67 -1.80 -5.95 10.68
N ALA A 68 -1.20 -4.78 10.85
CA ALA A 68 -1.76 -3.67 11.60
C ALA A 68 -1.87 -2.45 10.70
N ASP A 69 -2.98 -1.73 10.82
CA ASP A 69 -3.26 -0.50 10.12
C ASP A 69 -3.78 0.55 11.11
N VAL A 70 -3.53 1.81 10.80
CA VAL A 70 -3.79 2.96 11.66
C VAL A 70 -5.06 3.66 11.20
N SER A 71 -6.10 3.60 12.04
CA SER A 71 -7.42 4.10 11.66
C SER A 71 -7.49 5.63 11.63
N GLN A 72 -7.76 6.19 10.44
CA GLN A 72 -8.03 7.62 10.23
C GLN A 72 -6.92 8.55 10.75
N GLU A 73 -5.65 8.14 10.62
CA GLU A 73 -4.51 8.87 11.19
C GLU A 73 -4.39 10.32 10.71
N GLU A 74 -4.67 10.60 9.43
CA GLU A 74 -4.52 11.92 8.83
C GLU A 74 -5.51 12.92 9.44
N VAL A 75 -6.75 12.50 9.65
CA VAL A 75 -7.80 13.34 10.27
C VAL A 75 -7.52 13.55 11.75
N ARG A 76 -6.97 12.54 12.44
CA ARG A 76 -6.55 12.66 13.85
C ARG A 76 -5.40 13.65 14.00
N ILE A 77 -4.40 13.58 13.13
CA ILE A 77 -3.29 14.55 13.10
C ILE A 77 -3.83 15.96 12.80
N LEU A 78 -4.71 16.09 11.80
CA LEU A 78 -5.34 17.37 11.47
C LEU A 78 -6.09 17.95 12.68
N THR A 79 -6.90 17.13 13.36
CA THR A 79 -7.65 17.53 14.56
C THR A 79 -6.72 18.08 15.64
N GLN A 80 -5.59 17.41 15.86
CA GLN A 80 -4.59 17.84 16.84
C GLN A 80 -3.87 19.13 16.42
N ILE A 81 -3.65 19.37 15.14
CA ILE A 81 -2.98 20.59 14.67
C ILE A 81 -3.96 21.78 14.64
N ALA A 82 -5.18 21.54 14.16
CA ALA A 82 -6.21 22.56 13.98
C ALA A 82 -6.94 22.92 15.29
N MET A 83 -6.95 22.01 16.28
CA MET A 83 -7.68 22.15 17.54
C MET A 83 -9.17 22.46 17.32
N ASP A 84 -9.77 21.82 16.33
CA ASP A 84 -11.18 22.01 16.00
C ASP A 84 -12.08 21.30 17.03
N ASP A 85 -12.98 22.06 17.67
CA ASP A 85 -13.84 21.56 18.75
C ASP A 85 -14.80 20.45 18.31
N ALA A 86 -15.28 20.48 17.06
CA ALA A 86 -16.19 19.46 16.56
C ALA A 86 -15.45 18.15 16.32
N LEU A 87 -14.29 18.21 15.66
CA LEU A 87 -13.42 17.06 15.42
C LEU A 87 -12.90 16.45 16.74
N LEU A 88 -12.50 17.30 17.70
CA LEU A 88 -12.07 16.84 19.03
C LEU A 88 -13.17 16.05 19.72
N LYS A 89 -14.42 16.53 19.69
CA LYS A 89 -15.56 15.81 20.27
C LYS A 89 -15.83 14.48 19.57
N ILE A 90 -15.73 14.42 18.24
CA ILE A 90 -15.90 13.18 17.48
C ILE A 90 -14.91 12.13 17.98
N PHE A 91 -13.61 12.45 18.03
CA PHE A 91 -12.60 11.48 18.42
C PHE A 91 -12.59 11.15 19.92
N GLN A 92 -12.88 12.12 20.80
CA GLN A 92 -12.96 11.88 22.25
C GLN A 92 -14.12 10.97 22.63
N ASN A 93 -15.23 11.03 21.88
CA ASN A 93 -16.40 10.19 22.12
C ASN A 93 -16.38 8.89 21.29
N ASN A 94 -15.26 8.54 20.64
CA ASN A 94 -15.13 7.38 19.75
C ASN A 94 -16.22 7.31 18.66
N LEU A 95 -16.61 8.47 18.13
CA LEU A 95 -17.56 8.57 17.04
C LEU A 95 -16.83 8.41 15.70
N ASP A 96 -17.53 7.87 14.70
CA ASP A 96 -17.02 7.80 13.34
C ASP A 96 -17.15 9.17 12.65
N PHE A 97 -16.01 9.73 12.23
CA PHE A 97 -15.95 10.99 11.50
C PHE A 97 -16.74 10.96 10.18
N HIS A 98 -16.86 9.83 9.50
CA HIS A 98 -17.62 9.78 8.24
C HIS A 98 -19.14 9.81 8.44
N SER A 99 -19.60 9.52 9.66
CA SER A 99 -21.02 9.42 9.99
C SER A 99 -21.58 10.68 10.66
N TYR A 100 -20.73 11.63 11.03
CA TYR A 100 -21.05 12.84 11.80
C TYR A 100 -21.03 14.08 10.91
#